data_AF-A0A370NC63-F1
#
_entry.id   AF-A0A370NC63-F1
#
_cell.length_a   1.000
_cell.length_b   1.000
_cell.length_c   1.000
_cell.angle_alpha   90.00
_cell.angle_beta   90.00
_cell.angle_gamma   90.00
#
_symmetry.space_group_name_H-M   'P 1'
#
loop_
_entity.id
_entity.type
_entity.pdbx_description
1 polymer ?
#
loop_
_entity_poly.entity_id
_entity_poly.type
_entity_poly.pdbx_seq_one_letter_code
_entity_poly.pdbx_strand_id
1 'polypeptide(L)'
;MSCYLSPLDAAIEAACLTKAGRPHRSMAASALDLGAFLGERDSELVAAMHVGWPAHNGVLLRHSDGRPGRCCRLMRQPLGIPTTFEVDARTLAAYSASRERAGLFAWAETVREVRTWPATRIRHVATKAVAAITSRCEADHWKTATQLAAFDPEFGQWHFVPFSSGGEAL
;
A
#
# COMPACT_ATOMS: atom_id res chain seq x y z
N MET A 1 4.27 8.22 -8.35
CA MET A 1 4.05 6.77 -8.51
C MET A 1 3.92 6.14 -7.13
N SER A 2 3.09 5.10 -6.96
CA SER A 2 2.96 4.37 -5.70
C SER A 2 3.46 2.94 -5.86
N CYS A 3 4.24 2.48 -4.89
CA CYS A 3 4.90 1.19 -4.93
C CYS A 3 4.33 0.27 -3.85
N TYR A 4 4.19 -1.02 -4.16
CA TYR A 4 3.50 -1.98 -3.32
C TYR A 4 4.37 -3.21 -3.07
N LEU A 5 4.46 -3.63 -1.82
CA LEU A 5 5.15 -4.86 -1.43
C LEU A 5 4.28 -6.12 -1.58
N SER A 6 2.96 -5.93 -1.62
CA SER A 6 1.97 -6.98 -1.87
C SER A 6 1.21 -6.72 -3.18
N PRO A 7 1.11 -7.71 -4.09
CA PRO A 7 0.27 -7.59 -5.28
C PRO A 7 -1.21 -7.43 -4.94
N LEU A 8 -1.66 -7.88 -3.76
CA LEU A 8 -3.02 -7.68 -3.29
C LEU A 8 -3.28 -6.21 -2.92
N ASP A 9 -2.36 -5.56 -2.20
CA ASP A 9 -2.50 -4.14 -1.88
C ASP A 9 -2.60 -3.29 -3.17
N ALA A 10 -1.77 -3.60 -4.17
CA ALA A 10 -1.85 -2.97 -5.49
C ALA A 10 -3.19 -3.23 -6.19
N ALA A 11 -3.72 -4.46 -6.09
CA ALA A 11 -5.01 -4.82 -6.68
C ALA A 11 -6.20 -4.14 -5.97
N ILE A 12 -6.13 -3.92 -4.67
CA ILE A 12 -7.15 -3.18 -3.91
C ILE A 12 -7.17 -1.71 -4.34
N GLU A 13 -6.01 -1.09 -4.54
CA GLU A 13 -5.93 0.27 -5.10
C GLU A 13 -6.56 0.31 -6.50
N ALA A 14 -6.13 -0.59 -7.37
CA ALA A 14 -6.66 -0.76 -8.72
C ALA A 14 -8.20 -0.86 -8.73
N ALA A 15 -8.76 -1.72 -7.88
CA ALA A 15 -10.21 -1.88 -7.75
C ALA A 15 -10.91 -0.60 -7.26
N CYS A 16 -10.29 0.15 -6.33
CA CYS A 16 -10.81 1.45 -5.90
C CYS A 16 -10.81 2.47 -7.05
N LEU A 17 -9.72 2.56 -7.81
CA LEU A 17 -9.57 3.50 -8.92
C LEU A 17 -10.53 3.18 -10.07
N THR A 18 -10.69 1.90 -10.43
CA THR A 18 -11.69 1.47 -11.42
C THR A 18 -13.11 1.81 -10.99
N LYS A 19 -13.46 1.59 -9.70
CA LYS A 19 -14.78 1.96 -9.18
C LYS A 19 -15.02 3.47 -9.26
N ALA A 20 -13.96 4.29 -9.19
CA ALA A 20 -14.01 5.74 -9.37
C ALA A 20 -13.92 6.18 -10.84
N GLY A 21 -13.99 5.27 -11.81
CA GLY A 21 -13.91 5.58 -13.24
C GLY A 21 -12.53 6.07 -13.70
N ARG A 22 -11.46 5.80 -12.92
CA ARG A 22 -10.11 6.28 -13.22
C ARG A 22 -9.27 5.19 -13.90
N PRO A 23 -8.62 5.49 -15.02
CA PRO A 23 -7.69 4.56 -15.63
C PRO A 23 -6.50 4.35 -14.70
N HIS A 24 -6.06 3.10 -14.57
CA HIS A 24 -4.89 2.73 -13.79
C HIS A 24 -4.22 1.52 -14.43
N ARG A 25 -2.94 1.32 -14.13
CA ARG A 25 -2.18 0.14 -14.55
C ARG A 25 -1.23 -0.27 -13.44
N SER A 26 -1.43 -1.46 -12.89
CA SER A 26 -0.47 -2.09 -11.99
C SER A 26 0.52 -2.93 -12.80
N MET A 27 1.80 -2.83 -12.47
CA MET A 27 2.85 -3.64 -13.11
C MET A 27 3.94 -3.97 -12.09
N ALA A 28 4.69 -5.04 -12.36
CA ALA A 28 5.87 -5.36 -11.58
C ALA A 28 6.91 -4.24 -11.74
N ALA A 29 7.53 -3.83 -10.64
CA ALA A 29 8.57 -2.79 -10.65
C ALA A 29 9.74 -3.17 -11.58
N SER A 30 10.07 -4.45 -11.70
CA SER A 30 11.10 -4.97 -12.61
C SER A 30 10.77 -4.81 -14.10
N ALA A 31 9.52 -4.46 -14.44
CA ALA A 31 9.10 -4.16 -15.81
C ALA A 31 9.16 -2.64 -16.13
N LEU A 32 9.50 -1.81 -15.14
CA LEU A 32 9.71 -0.38 -15.31
C LEU A 32 11.19 -0.09 -15.58
N ASP A 33 11.43 0.94 -16.40
CA ASP A 33 12.76 1.54 -16.50
C ASP A 33 13.14 2.20 -15.17
N LEU A 34 14.42 2.13 -14.79
CA LEU A 34 14.93 2.75 -13.56
C LEU A 34 14.71 4.27 -13.54
N GLY A 35 14.62 4.91 -14.70
CA GLY A 35 14.23 6.30 -14.87
C GLY A 35 12.87 6.65 -14.24
N ALA A 36 11.96 5.67 -14.12
CA ALA A 36 10.68 5.88 -13.44
C ALA A 36 10.81 6.15 -11.93
N PHE A 37 11.99 5.86 -11.36
CA PHE A 37 12.31 6.05 -9.95
C PHE A 37 13.28 7.21 -9.72
N LEU A 38 13.79 7.89 -10.74
CA LEU A 38 14.70 9.02 -10.54
C LEU A 38 14.00 10.16 -9.79
N GLY A 39 14.65 10.64 -8.72
CA GLY A 39 14.24 11.86 -8.01
C GLY A 39 14.61 13.12 -8.77
N GLU A 40 14.12 14.27 -8.31
CA GLU A 40 14.28 15.58 -8.98
C GLU A 40 15.73 16.00 -9.28
N ARG A 41 16.71 15.42 -8.57
CA ARG A 41 18.13 15.77 -8.67
C ARG A 41 18.96 14.76 -9.47
N ASP A 42 18.32 13.80 -10.15
CA ASP A 42 18.95 12.74 -10.95
C ASP A 42 20.14 12.02 -10.27
N SER A 43 20.16 12.03 -8.93
CA SER A 43 21.23 11.49 -8.07
C SER A 43 20.72 10.52 -7.02
N GLU A 44 19.39 10.36 -6.94
CA GLU A 44 18.71 9.44 -6.06
C GLU A 44 17.56 8.75 -6.78
N LEU A 45 17.27 7.52 -6.35
CA LEU A 45 16.06 6.78 -6.65
C LEU A 45 15.06 7.00 -5.51
N VAL A 46 13.81 7.29 -5.85
CA VAL A 46 12.75 7.68 -4.94
C VAL A 46 11.51 6.83 -5.19
N ALA A 47 10.93 6.28 -4.11
CA ALA A 47 9.62 5.65 -4.17
C ALA A 47 8.79 5.88 -2.91
N ALA A 48 7.50 6.13 -3.10
CA ALA A 48 6.51 6.09 -2.05
C ALA A 48 6.03 4.65 -1.86
N MET A 49 6.49 4.01 -0.79
CA MET A 49 6.21 2.60 -0.48
C MET A 49 4.95 2.48 0.37
N HIS A 50 3.89 1.90 -0.18
CA HIS A 50 2.65 1.70 0.56
C HIS A 50 2.87 0.78 1.78
N VAL A 51 2.59 1.32 2.96
CA VAL A 51 2.64 0.59 4.23
C VAL A 51 1.26 0.30 4.80
N GLY A 52 0.18 0.89 4.28
CA GLY A 52 -1.17 0.52 4.67
C GLY A 52 -2.18 1.62 4.38
N TRP A 53 -3.41 1.38 4.79
CA TRP A 53 -4.53 2.25 4.48
C TRP A 53 -4.88 3.10 5.72
N PRO A 54 -4.97 4.43 5.61
CA PRO A 54 -5.30 5.27 6.75
C PRO A 54 -6.73 5.00 7.22
N ALA A 55 -6.93 4.92 8.52
CA ALA A 55 -8.22 4.68 9.14
C ALA A 55 -8.43 5.53 10.40
N HIS A 56 -9.69 5.70 10.75
CA HIS A 56 -10.13 6.34 11.99
C HIS A 56 -11.39 5.64 12.49
N ASN A 57 -11.41 5.25 13.77
CA ASN A 57 -12.51 4.53 14.41
C ASN A 57 -13.03 3.32 13.59
N GLY A 58 -12.11 2.51 13.03
CA GLY A 58 -12.45 1.33 12.24
C GLY A 58 -12.98 1.64 10.83
N VAL A 59 -12.84 2.89 10.38
CA VAL A 59 -13.30 3.34 9.05
C VAL A 59 -12.12 3.76 8.20
N LEU A 60 -12.03 3.23 6.98
CA LEU A 60 -11.02 3.64 6.01
C LEU A 60 -11.28 5.09 5.53
N LEU A 61 -10.21 5.88 5.53
CA LEU A 61 -10.24 7.25 5.05
C LEU A 61 -10.01 7.30 3.54
N ARG A 62 -10.77 8.15 2.86
CA ARG A 62 -10.66 8.40 1.41
C ARG A 62 -10.44 9.88 1.14
N HIS A 63 -9.80 10.17 0.02
CA HIS A 63 -9.81 11.51 -0.53
C HIS A 63 -11.23 11.88 -0.98
N SER A 64 -11.56 13.18 -0.94
CA SER A 64 -12.85 13.73 -1.42
C SER A 64 -13.12 13.40 -2.90
N ASP A 65 -12.06 13.16 -3.68
CA ASP A 65 -12.16 12.71 -5.07
C ASP A 65 -12.42 11.20 -5.25
N GLY A 66 -12.71 10.50 -4.15
CA GLY A 66 -13.03 9.07 -4.10
C GLY A 66 -11.83 8.13 -4.05
N ARG A 67 -10.60 8.64 -4.22
CA ARG A 67 -9.37 7.83 -4.13
C ARG A 67 -9.20 7.27 -2.71
N PRO A 68 -8.67 6.05 -2.58
CA PRO A 68 -8.31 5.54 -1.26
C PRO A 68 -7.19 6.40 -0.67
N GLY A 69 -7.29 6.72 0.62
CA GLY A 69 -6.14 7.28 1.33
C GLY A 69 -5.02 6.24 1.36
N ARG A 70 -3.77 6.70 1.50
CA ARG A 70 -2.60 5.82 1.57
C ARG A 70 -1.63 6.34 2.62
N CYS A 71 -1.15 5.43 3.46
CA CYS A 71 0.05 5.64 4.24
C CYS A 71 1.19 5.03 3.45
N CYS A 72 2.11 5.88 3.00
CA CYS A 72 3.30 5.47 2.27
C CYS A 72 4.53 5.83 3.10
N ARG A 73 5.65 5.12 2.98
CA ARG A 73 6.94 5.58 3.47
C ARG A 73 7.75 6.06 2.27
N LEU A 74 8.25 7.30 2.31
CA LEU A 74 9.15 7.77 1.27
C LEU A 74 10.53 7.13 1.41
N MET A 75 10.92 6.34 0.41
CA MET A 75 12.26 5.79 0.28
C MET A 75 13.11 6.67 -0.63
N ARG A 76 14.38 6.84 -0.25
CA ARG A 76 15.42 7.52 -1.03
C ARG A 76 16.68 6.66 -1.01
N GLN A 77 17.19 6.31 -2.17
CA GLN A 77 18.43 5.55 -2.32
C GLN A 77 19.38 6.32 -3.24
N PRO A 78 20.65 6.54 -2.87
CA PRO A 78 21.63 7.09 -3.78
C PRO A 78 21.75 6.24 -5.05
N LEU A 79 21.93 6.90 -6.19
CA LEU A 79 22.29 6.21 -7.43
C LEU A 79 23.66 5.54 -7.27
N GLY A 80 23.71 4.24 -7.53
CA GLY A 80 24.93 3.42 -7.48
C GLY A 80 25.18 2.67 -8.79
N ILE A 81 26.36 2.04 -8.88
CA ILE A 81 26.74 1.14 -9.98
C ILE A 81 27.05 -0.24 -9.38
N PRO A 82 26.32 -1.32 -9.75
CA PRO A 82 25.20 -1.33 -10.68
C PRO A 82 23.99 -0.57 -10.11
N THR A 83 23.18 0.02 -10.99
CA THR A 83 21.98 0.73 -10.58
C THR A 83 20.89 -0.29 -10.26
N THR A 84 20.66 -0.51 -8.97
CA THR A 84 19.57 -1.34 -8.45
C THR A 84 18.71 -0.51 -7.51
N PHE A 85 17.43 -0.87 -7.38
CA PHE A 85 16.53 -0.25 -6.42
C PHE A 85 15.97 -1.32 -5.50
N GLU A 86 16.47 -1.34 -4.26
CA GLU A 86 16.11 -2.36 -3.28
C GLU A 86 15.31 -1.72 -2.15
N VAL A 87 14.32 -2.45 -1.66
CA VAL A 87 13.52 -1.99 -0.54
C VAL A 87 14.37 -2.08 0.72
N ASP A 88 14.53 -0.95 1.42
CA ASP A 88 15.41 -0.89 2.58
C ASP A 88 14.82 -1.65 3.77
N ALA A 89 15.71 -2.11 4.66
CA ALA A 89 15.32 -2.91 5.81
C ALA A 89 14.34 -2.19 6.76
N ARG A 90 14.42 -0.85 6.87
CA ARG A 90 13.48 -0.07 7.72
C ARG A 90 12.08 -0.06 7.11
N THR A 91 11.98 0.04 5.80
CA THR A 91 10.71 -0.01 5.07
C THR A 91 10.08 -1.41 5.17
N LEU A 92 10.87 -2.46 4.99
CA LEU A 92 10.41 -3.84 5.18
C LEU A 92 9.98 -4.11 6.63
N ALA A 93 10.73 -3.61 7.62
CA ALA A 93 10.39 -3.73 9.03
C ALA A 93 9.10 -2.97 9.37
N ALA A 94 8.92 -1.74 8.88
CA ALA A 94 7.70 -0.97 9.08
C ALA A 94 6.48 -1.65 8.45
N TYR A 95 6.64 -2.15 7.22
CA TYR A 95 5.62 -2.93 6.53
C TYR A 95 5.22 -4.17 7.34
N SER A 96 6.19 -4.96 7.79
CA SER A 96 5.95 -6.21 8.54
C SER A 96 5.35 -5.93 9.93
N ALA A 97 5.92 -5.00 10.69
CA ALA A 97 5.45 -4.65 12.03
C ALA A 97 3.98 -4.20 12.05
N SER A 98 3.54 -3.50 11.00
CA SER A 98 2.12 -3.11 10.89
C SER A 98 1.18 -4.29 10.70
N ARG A 99 1.61 -5.35 9.99
CA ARG A 99 0.83 -6.58 9.81
C ARG A 99 0.87 -7.45 11.06
N GLU A 100 2.02 -7.57 11.71
CA GLU A 100 2.12 -8.27 13.00
C GLU A 100 1.19 -7.65 14.06
N ARG A 101 1.17 -6.33 14.19
CA ARG A 101 0.21 -5.64 15.08
C ARG A 101 -1.25 -5.90 14.70
N ALA A 102 -1.52 -6.21 13.43
CA ALA A 102 -2.85 -6.55 12.95
C ALA A 102 -3.21 -8.02 13.21
N GLY A 103 -2.32 -8.80 13.82
CA GLY A 103 -2.46 -10.25 14.03
C GLY A 103 -2.01 -11.11 12.85
N LEU A 104 -1.42 -10.50 11.81
CA LEU A 104 -1.00 -11.15 10.58
C LEU A 104 0.49 -11.55 10.66
N PHE A 105 0.82 -12.44 11.61
CA PHE A 105 2.21 -12.80 11.97
C PHE A 105 2.99 -13.58 10.90
N ALA A 106 2.31 -14.16 9.89
CA ALA A 106 2.93 -14.89 8.78
C ALA A 106 2.74 -14.17 7.42
N TRP A 107 2.74 -12.82 7.45
CA TRP A 107 2.38 -12.05 6.27
C TRP A 107 3.34 -12.24 5.08
N ALA A 108 4.62 -12.51 5.34
CA ALA A 108 5.59 -12.78 4.28
C ALA A 108 5.22 -14.06 3.50
N GLU A 109 4.77 -15.10 4.21
CA GLU A 109 4.24 -16.34 3.66
C GLU A 109 2.94 -16.08 2.90
N THR A 110 1.99 -15.35 3.49
CA THR A 110 0.73 -14.97 2.82
C THR A 110 1.01 -14.22 1.51
N VAL A 111 1.91 -13.23 1.52
CA VAL A 111 2.28 -12.49 0.29
C VAL A 111 2.95 -13.40 -0.74
N ARG A 112 3.81 -14.33 -0.31
CA ARG A 112 4.44 -15.32 -1.20
C ARG A 112 3.39 -16.21 -1.85
N GLU A 113 2.41 -16.68 -1.10
CA GLU A 113 1.30 -17.47 -1.61
C GLU A 113 0.45 -16.66 -2.59
N VAL A 114 0.05 -15.44 -2.22
CA VAL A 114 -0.75 -14.56 -3.07
C VAL A 114 -0.07 -14.31 -4.43
N ARG A 115 1.26 -14.24 -4.48
CA ARG A 115 2.01 -14.10 -5.75
C ARG A 115 1.83 -15.29 -6.70
N THR A 116 1.46 -16.46 -6.18
CA THR A 116 1.16 -17.66 -6.99
C THR A 116 -0.28 -17.72 -7.46
N TRP A 117 -1.16 -16.85 -6.94
CA TRP A 117 -2.57 -16.88 -7.27
C TRP A 117 -2.83 -16.42 -8.71
N PRO A 118 -3.84 -17.00 -9.39
CA PRO A 118 -4.31 -16.47 -10.66
C PRO A 118 -4.79 -15.02 -10.52
N ALA A 119 -4.54 -14.20 -11.55
CA ALA A 119 -4.95 -12.79 -11.56
C ALA A 119 -6.47 -12.60 -11.39
N THR A 120 -7.30 -13.59 -11.74
CA THR A 120 -8.75 -13.60 -11.48
C THR A 120 -9.06 -13.69 -9.99
N ARG A 121 -8.35 -14.54 -9.24
CA ARG A 121 -8.50 -14.67 -7.78
C ARG A 121 -8.07 -13.39 -7.07
N ILE A 122 -6.93 -12.81 -7.44
CA ILE A 122 -6.46 -11.54 -6.85
C ILE A 122 -7.50 -10.43 -7.08
N ARG A 123 -8.02 -10.29 -8.31
CA ARG A 123 -9.08 -9.32 -8.62
C ARG A 123 -10.34 -9.55 -7.80
N HIS A 124 -10.79 -10.79 -7.68
CA HIS A 124 -11.97 -11.14 -6.88
C HIS A 124 -11.80 -10.75 -5.41
N VAL A 125 -10.66 -11.09 -4.80
CA VAL A 125 -10.36 -10.73 -3.41
C VAL A 125 -10.26 -9.22 -3.25
N ALA A 126 -9.62 -8.51 -4.17
CA ALA A 126 -9.57 -7.05 -4.15
C ALA A 126 -10.97 -6.41 -4.26
N THR A 127 -11.84 -6.92 -5.14
CA THR A 127 -13.24 -6.47 -5.23
C THR A 127 -13.99 -6.70 -3.91
N LYS A 128 -13.80 -7.85 -3.26
CA LYS A 128 -14.37 -8.11 -1.93
C LYS A 128 -13.84 -7.15 -0.88
N ALA A 129 -12.53 -6.89 -0.86
CA ALA A 129 -11.92 -5.93 0.06
C ALA A 129 -12.54 -4.53 -0.09
N VAL A 130 -12.76 -4.08 -1.33
CA VAL A 130 -13.40 -2.79 -1.64
C VAL A 130 -14.88 -2.78 -1.25
N ALA A 131 -15.58 -3.90 -1.40
CA ALA A 131 -16.99 -4.03 -1.01
C ALA A 131 -17.17 -4.03 0.50
N ALA A 132 -16.22 -4.60 1.26
CA ALA A 132 -16.22 -4.60 2.72
C ALA A 132 -16.01 -3.22 3.37
N ILE A 133 -15.74 -2.18 2.56
CA ILE A 133 -15.62 -0.79 3.02
C ILE A 133 -17.03 -0.21 3.17
N THR A 134 -17.65 -0.48 4.32
CA THR A 134 -19.04 -0.13 4.66
C THR A 134 -19.23 1.34 5.03
N SER A 135 -18.23 1.94 5.67
CA SER A 135 -18.22 3.37 6.04
C SER A 135 -17.09 4.09 5.32
N ARG A 136 -17.34 5.33 4.90
CA ARG A 136 -16.38 6.17 4.17
C ARG A 136 -16.41 7.56 4.79
N CYS A 137 -15.23 8.11 5.04
CA CYS A 137 -15.07 9.50 5.44
C CYS A 137 -14.34 10.24 4.31
N GLU A 138 -14.93 11.35 3.84
CA GLU A 138 -14.37 12.22 2.80
C GLU A 138 -13.38 13.22 3.45
N ALA A 139 -12.18 13.38 2.87
CA ALA A 139 -11.08 14.17 3.44
C ALA A 139 -11.42 15.66 3.59
N ASP A 140 -11.20 16.29 4.77
CA ASP A 140 -9.91 16.78 5.30
C ASP A 140 -9.23 15.96 6.43
N HIS A 141 -9.74 14.76 6.71
CA HIS A 141 -9.39 13.96 7.90
C HIS A 141 -8.12 13.08 7.81
N TRP A 142 -7.29 13.15 6.76
CA TRP A 142 -6.08 12.31 6.72
C TRP A 142 -5.12 12.63 7.88
N LYS A 143 -5.09 13.89 8.34
CA LYS A 143 -4.36 14.32 9.55
C LYS A 143 -4.94 13.73 10.84
N THR A 144 -6.20 13.27 10.81
CA THR A 144 -6.89 12.62 11.92
C THR A 144 -6.82 11.09 11.82
N ALA A 145 -6.05 10.54 10.89
CA ALA A 145 -5.76 9.11 10.86
C ALA A 145 -5.09 8.72 12.18
N THR A 146 -5.79 7.91 12.98
CA THR A 146 -5.30 7.36 14.25
C THR A 146 -4.99 5.88 14.12
N GLN A 147 -5.33 5.28 12.97
CA GLN A 147 -5.17 3.87 12.70
C GLN A 147 -4.60 3.64 11.30
N LEU A 148 -3.93 2.51 11.17
CA LEU A 148 -3.56 1.91 9.90
C LEU A 148 -4.41 0.65 9.73
N ALA A 149 -4.87 0.40 8.52
CA ALA A 149 -5.61 -0.80 8.18
C ALA A 149 -4.81 -1.69 7.23
N ALA A 150 -4.95 -3.00 7.40
CA ALA A 150 -4.44 -4.04 6.53
C ALA A 150 -5.57 -5.01 6.20
N PHE A 151 -5.64 -5.47 4.95
CA PHE A 151 -6.65 -6.44 4.53
C PHE A 151 -6.09 -7.86 4.65
N ASP A 152 -6.83 -8.72 5.32
CA ASP A 152 -6.53 -10.14 5.44
C ASP A 152 -7.20 -10.91 4.29
N PRO A 153 -6.43 -11.48 3.35
CA PRO A 153 -6.98 -12.23 2.22
C PRO A 153 -7.48 -13.62 2.57
N GLU A 154 -7.09 -14.19 3.71
CA GLU A 154 -7.52 -15.51 4.17
C GLU A 154 -8.94 -15.43 4.73
N PHE A 155 -9.19 -14.42 5.57
CA PHE A 155 -10.49 -14.22 6.23
C PHE A 155 -11.39 -13.20 5.53
N GLY A 156 -10.84 -12.41 4.60
CA GLY A 156 -11.59 -11.45 3.81
C GLY A 156 -12.05 -10.22 4.61
N GLN A 157 -11.28 -9.80 5.62
CA GLN A 157 -11.65 -8.73 6.54
C GLN A 157 -10.56 -7.68 6.70
N TRP A 158 -10.95 -6.49 7.18
CA TRP A 158 -10.02 -5.40 7.48
C TRP A 158 -9.61 -5.45 8.95
N HIS A 159 -8.30 -5.40 9.20
CA HIS A 159 -7.72 -5.28 10.52
C HIS A 159 -7.23 -3.86 10.73
N PHE A 160 -7.52 -3.27 11.90
CA PHE A 160 -7.19 -1.88 12.22
C PHE A 160 -6.25 -1.84 13.42
N VAL A 161 -5.09 -1.20 13.24
CA VAL A 161 -4.07 -1.06 14.28
C VAL A 161 -3.84 0.40 14.61
N PRO A 162 -3.54 0.77 15.86
CA PRO A 162 -3.12 2.12 16.20
C PRO A 162 -1.94 2.59 15.36
N PHE A 163 -1.99 3.84 14.93
CA PHE A 163 -0.94 4.50 14.14
C PHE A 163 -0.69 5.89 14.71
N SER A 164 0.54 6.14 15.16
CA SER A 164 1.01 7.46 15.58
C SER A 164 1.54 8.19 14.35
N SER A 165 0.95 9.33 13.99
CA SER A 165 1.44 10.21 12.92
C SER A 165 2.73 10.97 13.30
N GLY A 166 3.45 10.53 14.35
CA GLY A 166 4.57 11.24 14.95
C GLY A 166 5.93 10.71 14.49
N GLY A 167 6.64 11.51 13.69
CA GLY A 167 8.08 11.42 13.48
C GLY A 167 8.49 10.77 12.16
N GLU A 168 8.91 11.60 11.22
CA GLU A 168 9.20 11.28 9.83
C GLU A 168 7.96 11.03 9.00
N ALA A 169 7.85 11.83 7.92
CA ALA A 169 6.85 11.66 6.90
C ALA A 169 6.73 10.16 6.52
N LEU A 170 5.53 9.66 6.72
CA LEU A 170 4.92 8.93 5.63
C LEU A 170 4.97 9.81 4.36
#